data_AF-A0AA37NUU9-F1
#
_entry.id   AF-A0AA37NUU9-F1
#
_cell.length_a   1.000
_cell.length_b   1.000
_cell.length_c   1.000
_cell.angle_alpha   90.00
_cell.angle_beta   90.00
_cell.angle_gamma   90.00
#
_symmetry.space_group_name_H-M   'P 1'
#
loop_
_entity.id
_entity.type
_entity.pdbx_description
1 polymer ?
#
loop_
_entity_poly.entity_id
_entity_poly.type
_entity_poly.pdbx_seq_one_letter_code
_entity_poly.pdbx_strand_id
1 'polypeptide(L)'
;MNVEPSIFNGMTTTEAKVIAAAALAACLFMGAIVTTFTGLWQVMLMLAIFGPMAVLWFSSTWLARIKRGRPDGYYTQYLHLWAARRGWVRCRFIGHEGWWDLGRSFEGSLASSLRPPREVRRDPHGQSPADTPHRPD
;
A
#
# COMPACT_ATOMS: atom_id res chain seq x y z
N MET A 1 -14.26 -13.09 -9.35
CA MET A 1 -13.10 -12.36 -8.78
C MET A 1 -11.88 -12.81 -9.54
N ASN A 2 -11.30 -11.96 -10.41
CA ASN A 2 -10.16 -12.32 -11.24
C ASN A 2 -8.87 -12.21 -10.43
N VAL A 3 -8.58 -13.25 -9.63
CA VAL A 3 -7.33 -13.37 -8.87
C VAL A 3 -6.20 -13.78 -9.82
N GLU A 4 -5.07 -13.11 -9.71
CA GLU A 4 -3.90 -13.41 -10.53
C GLU A 4 -3.37 -14.81 -10.15
N PRO A 5 -3.12 -15.71 -11.12
CA PRO A 5 -2.63 -17.04 -10.80
C PRO A 5 -1.24 -16.97 -10.15
N SER A 6 -1.04 -17.78 -9.10
CA SER A 6 0.27 -17.97 -8.47
C SER A 6 1.21 -18.67 -9.44
N ILE A 7 2.37 -18.06 -9.72
CA ILE A 7 3.37 -18.64 -10.63
C ILE A 7 4.46 -19.40 -9.85
N PHE A 8 4.85 -18.93 -8.65
CA PHE A 8 6.04 -19.46 -7.96
C PHE A 8 5.87 -19.53 -6.43
N ASN A 9 5.79 -20.75 -5.86
CA ASN A 9 5.51 -21.03 -4.45
C ASN A 9 4.43 -20.13 -3.79
N GLY A 10 3.35 -19.78 -4.49
CA GLY A 10 2.29 -18.91 -3.95
C GLY A 10 2.49 -17.39 -4.18
N MET A 11 3.52 -16.99 -4.93
CA MET A 11 3.75 -15.62 -5.38
C MET A 11 2.98 -15.31 -6.66
N THR A 12 2.32 -14.15 -6.71
CA THR A 12 1.63 -13.67 -7.91
C THR A 12 2.63 -13.12 -8.92
N THR A 13 2.24 -13.04 -10.20
CA THR A 13 3.06 -12.46 -11.27
C THR A 13 3.58 -11.07 -10.92
N THR A 14 2.69 -10.24 -10.37
CA THR A 14 2.99 -8.86 -10.03
C THR A 14 4.04 -8.77 -8.93
N GLU A 15 3.91 -9.57 -7.87
CA GLU A 15 4.88 -9.63 -6.78
C GLU A 15 6.24 -10.12 -7.26
N ALA A 16 6.24 -11.17 -8.08
CA ALA A 16 7.46 -11.74 -8.66
C ALA A 16 8.25 -10.69 -9.45
N LYS A 17 7.55 -9.91 -10.29
CA LYS A 17 8.17 -8.84 -11.10
C LYS A 17 8.80 -7.76 -10.22
N VAL A 18 8.09 -7.31 -9.18
CA VAL A 18 8.61 -6.26 -8.28
C VAL A 18 9.83 -6.75 -7.52
N ILE A 19 9.79 -7.97 -6.97
CA ILE A 19 10.93 -8.56 -6.24
C ILE A 19 12.11 -8.78 -7.18
N ALA A 20 11.88 -9.31 -8.39
CA ALA A 20 12.94 -9.52 -9.37
C ALA A 20 13.61 -8.20 -9.81
N ALA A 21 12.82 -7.14 -10.05
CA ALA A 21 13.34 -5.83 -10.41
C ALA A 21 14.16 -5.21 -9.27
N ALA A 22 13.65 -5.26 -8.03
CA ALA A 22 14.36 -4.77 -6.86
C ALA A 22 15.66 -5.57 -6.60
N ALA A 23 15.62 -6.89 -6.76
CA ALA A 23 16.78 -7.76 -6.61
C ALA A 23 17.84 -7.47 -7.67
N LEU A 24 17.44 -7.28 -8.94
CA LEU A 24 18.34 -6.90 -10.01
C LEU A 24 19.02 -5.55 -9.73
N ALA A 25 18.25 -4.53 -9.33
CA ALA A 25 18.81 -3.23 -8.99
C ALA A 25 19.82 -3.33 -7.83
N ALA A 26 19.48 -4.08 -6.77
CA ALA A 26 20.38 -4.30 -5.64
C ALA A 26 21.64 -5.08 -6.03
N CYS A 27 21.51 -6.13 -6.85
CA CYS A 27 22.64 -6.93 -7.33
C CYS A 27 23.55 -6.13 -8.27
N LEU A 28 23.00 -5.28 -9.13
CA LEU A 28 23.78 -4.38 -9.98
C LEU A 28 24.53 -3.33 -9.14
N PHE A 29 23.85 -2.72 -8.16
CA PHE A 29 24.49 -1.76 -7.26
C PHE A 29 25.64 -2.41 -6.47
N MET A 30 25.40 -3.59 -5.89
CA MET A 30 26.42 -4.32 -5.16
C MET A 30 27.55 -4.81 -6.07
N GLY A 31 27.21 -5.26 -7.28
CA GLY A 31 28.18 -5.70 -8.29
C GLY A 31 29.07 -4.55 -8.77
N ALA A 32 28.50 -3.35 -8.93
CA ALA A 32 29.24 -2.14 -9.26
C ALA A 32 30.26 -1.82 -8.15
N ILE A 33 29.84 -1.82 -6.88
CA ILE A 33 30.73 -1.61 -5.73
C ILE A 33 31.89 -2.60 -5.76
N VAL A 34 31.59 -3.91 -5.87
CA VAL A 34 32.63 -4.95 -5.87
C VAL A 34 33.57 -4.78 -7.06
N THR A 35 33.04 -4.43 -8.24
CA THR A 35 33.85 -4.19 -9.44
C THR A 35 34.76 -2.98 -9.29
N THR A 36 34.29 -1.89 -8.66
CA THR A 36 35.13 -0.70 -8.39
C THR A 36 36.33 -1.03 -7.51
N PHE A 37 36.18 -1.92 -6.52
CA PHE A 37 37.27 -2.30 -5.63
C PHE A 37 38.21 -3.37 -6.20
N THR A 38 37.69 -4.33 -6.97
CA THR A 38 38.47 -5.47 -7.48
C THR A 38 38.97 -5.30 -8.91
N GLY A 39 38.36 -4.42 -9.70
CA GLY A 39 38.57 -4.28 -11.15
C GLY A 39 37.98 -5.42 -11.98
N LEU A 40 37.37 -6.44 -11.36
CA LEU A 40 36.87 -7.63 -12.03
C LEU A 40 35.43 -7.42 -12.54
N TRP A 41 35.30 -6.90 -13.76
CA TRP A 41 34.00 -6.64 -14.39
C TRP A 41 33.10 -7.89 -14.54
N GLN A 42 33.70 -9.09 -14.59
CA GLN A 42 32.99 -10.36 -14.68
C GLN A 42 32.13 -10.66 -13.44
N VAL A 43 32.54 -10.16 -12.26
CA VAL A 43 31.80 -10.35 -11.00
C VAL A 43 30.44 -9.65 -11.08
N MET A 44 30.36 -8.50 -11.75
CA MET A 44 29.10 -7.80 -11.98
C MET A 44 28.12 -8.64 -12.78
N LEU A 45 28.58 -9.31 -13.86
CA LEU A 45 27.73 -10.17 -14.67
C LEU A 45 27.24 -11.40 -13.90
N MET A 46 28.14 -12.06 -13.15
CA MET A 46 27.77 -13.18 -12.29
C MET A 46 26.70 -12.77 -11.30
N LEU A 47 26.89 -11.64 -10.61
CA LEU A 47 25.95 -11.18 -9.61
C LEU A 47 24.62 -10.72 -10.23
N ALA A 48 24.64 -10.10 -11.41
CA ALA A 48 23.43 -9.67 -12.11
C ALA A 48 22.55 -10.84 -12.60
N ILE A 49 23.14 -12.01 -12.89
CA ILE A 49 22.39 -13.19 -13.35
C ILE A 49 21.98 -14.05 -12.15
N PHE A 50 22.94 -14.48 -11.34
CA PHE A 50 22.69 -15.43 -10.25
C PHE A 50 22.09 -14.78 -9.01
N GLY A 51 22.47 -13.53 -8.73
CA GLY A 51 21.98 -12.79 -7.56
C GLY A 51 20.46 -12.65 -7.55
N PRO A 52 19.83 -12.09 -8.59
CA PRO A 52 18.37 -11.94 -8.63
C PRO A 52 17.65 -13.28 -8.56
N MET A 53 18.19 -14.33 -9.18
CA MET A 53 17.59 -15.67 -9.13
C MET A 53 17.59 -16.23 -7.70
N ALA A 54 18.71 -16.10 -6.98
CA ALA A 54 18.82 -16.52 -5.59
C ALA A 54 17.86 -15.71 -4.69
N VAL A 55 17.90 -14.38 -4.81
CA VAL A 55 17.02 -13.48 -4.04
C VAL A 55 15.55 -13.79 -4.29
N LEU A 56 15.16 -14.03 -5.54
CA LEU A 56 13.78 -14.36 -5.90
C LEU A 56 13.34 -15.69 -5.27
N TRP A 57 14.21 -16.71 -5.30
CA TRP A 57 13.94 -18.00 -4.66
C TRP A 57 13.73 -17.85 -3.15
N PHE A 58 14.66 -17.20 -2.44
CA PHE A 58 14.52 -16.97 -1.00
C PHE A 58 13.29 -16.13 -0.67
N SER A 59 13.06 -15.05 -1.41
CA SER A 59 11.90 -14.17 -1.22
C SER A 59 10.60 -14.95 -1.41
N SER A 60 10.51 -15.82 -2.41
CA SER A 60 9.34 -16.65 -2.65
C SER A 60 9.01 -17.56 -1.46
N THR A 61 10.02 -18.26 -0.90
CA THR A 61 9.80 -19.11 0.29
C THR A 61 9.40 -18.31 1.54
N TRP A 62 9.97 -17.12 1.70
CA TRP A 62 9.65 -16.23 2.82
C TRP A 62 8.24 -15.65 2.70
N LEU A 63 7.85 -15.22 1.49
CA LEU A 63 6.52 -14.70 1.20
C LEU A 63 5.45 -15.79 1.40
N ALA A 64 5.74 -17.03 1.01
CA ALA A 64 4.86 -18.18 1.25
C ALA A 64 4.61 -18.42 2.75
N ARG A 65 5.61 -18.20 3.61
CA ARG A 65 5.47 -18.29 5.06
C ARG A 65 4.64 -17.14 5.64
N ILE A 66 4.87 -15.91 5.17
CA ILE A 66 4.18 -14.70 5.66
C ILE A 66 2.72 -14.64 5.21
N LYS A 67 2.43 -15.13 4.02
CA LYS A 67 1.06 -15.23 3.50
C LYS A 67 0.23 -16.35 4.14
N ARG A 68 0.84 -17.21 4.97
CA ARG A 68 0.17 -18.35 5.58
C ARG A 68 -0.90 -17.85 6.57
N GLY A 69 -2.17 -18.13 6.26
CA GLY A 69 -3.32 -17.76 7.10
C GLY A 69 -3.88 -16.35 6.88
N ARG A 70 -3.45 -15.64 5.82
CA ARG A 70 -4.00 -14.32 5.45
C ARG A 70 -4.82 -14.41 4.16
N PRO A 71 -5.91 -13.63 4.04
CA PRO A 71 -6.68 -13.56 2.80
C PRO A 71 -5.84 -12.98 1.65
N ASP A 72 -6.18 -13.36 0.42
CA ASP A 72 -5.44 -12.94 -0.77
C ASP A 72 -5.47 -11.41 -0.94
N GLY A 73 -4.37 -10.83 -1.43
CA GLY A 73 -4.21 -9.39 -1.61
C GLY A 73 -4.11 -8.55 -0.32
N TYR A 74 -4.08 -9.15 0.87
CA TYR A 74 -3.99 -8.41 2.13
C TYR A 74 -2.77 -7.46 2.19
N TYR A 75 -1.59 -7.98 1.82
CA TYR A 75 -0.35 -7.21 1.91
C TYR A 75 -0.24 -6.13 0.84
N THR A 76 -0.78 -6.36 -0.36
CA THR A 76 -0.78 -5.36 -1.43
C THR A 76 -1.71 -4.20 -1.07
N GLN A 77 -2.89 -4.49 -0.50
CA GLN A 77 -3.79 -3.46 0.02
C GLN A 77 -3.17 -2.69 1.19
N TYR A 78 -2.53 -3.38 2.12
CA TYR A 78 -1.84 -2.75 3.25
C TYR A 78 -0.72 -1.81 2.77
N LEU A 79 0.11 -2.27 1.83
CA LEU A 79 1.19 -1.47 1.26
C LEU A 79 0.66 -0.26 0.50
N HIS A 80 -0.42 -0.44 -0.27
CA HIS A 80 -1.08 0.65 -1.00
C HIS A 80 -1.64 1.69 -0.04
N LEU A 81 -2.26 1.26 1.06
CA LEU A 81 -2.78 2.17 2.09
C LEU A 81 -1.65 2.89 2.83
N TRP A 82 -0.55 2.20 3.14
CA TRP A 82 0.63 2.80 3.76
C TRP A 82 1.27 3.85 2.84
N ALA A 83 1.46 3.53 1.56
CA ALA A 83 1.99 4.45 0.57
C ALA A 83 1.04 5.65 0.34
N ALA A 84 -0.27 5.42 0.37
CA ALA A 84 -1.27 6.47 0.25
C ALA A 84 -1.25 7.42 1.46
N ARG A 85 -1.12 6.90 2.69
CA ARG A 85 -0.95 7.72 3.90
C ARG A 85 0.31 8.58 3.86
N ARG A 86 1.36 8.13 3.15
CA ARG A 86 2.60 8.88 2.95
C ARG A 86 2.53 9.87 1.77
N GLY A 87 1.43 9.87 1.02
CA GLY A 87 1.22 10.72 -0.15
C GLY A 87 1.93 10.25 -1.43
N TRP A 88 2.51 9.03 -1.44
CA TRP A 88 3.24 8.51 -2.61
C TRP A 88 2.33 8.01 -3.72
N VAL A 89 1.13 7.56 -3.37
CA VAL A 89 0.12 7.07 -4.31
C VAL A 89 -1.25 7.67 -3.98
N ARG A 90 -2.13 7.80 -4.98
CA ARG A 90 -3.51 8.18 -4.71
C ARG A 90 -4.24 7.05 -3.98
N CYS A 91 -4.86 7.38 -2.85
CA CYS A 91 -5.73 6.47 -2.15
C CYS A 91 -6.99 6.24 -2.99
N ARG A 92 -7.20 5.03 -3.50
CA ARG A 92 -8.47 4.63 -4.12
C ARG A 92 -9.43 3.98 -3.12
N PHE A 93 -9.01 3.88 -1.85
CA PHE A 93 -9.81 3.41 -0.75
C PHE A 93 -10.45 4.58 -0.03
N ILE A 94 -11.68 4.39 0.41
CA ILE A 94 -12.37 5.34 1.27
C ILE A 94 -11.75 5.21 2.65
N GLY A 95 -10.90 6.17 2.98
CA GLY A 95 -10.18 6.26 4.25
C GLY A 95 -10.64 7.42 5.13
N HIS A 96 -11.73 8.10 4.75
CA HIS A 96 -12.36 9.09 5.60
C HIS A 96 -13.43 8.40 6.45
N GLU A 97 -13.44 8.75 7.73
CA GLU A 97 -14.58 8.47 8.60
C GLU A 97 -15.67 9.49 8.23
N GLY A 98 -16.88 9.01 8.02
CA GLY A 98 -17.96 9.84 7.53
C GLY A 98 -19.19 9.02 7.23
N TRP A 99 -20.34 9.69 7.20
CA TRP A 99 -21.62 9.05 6.93
C TRP A 99 -21.71 8.75 5.43
N TRP A 100 -21.97 7.49 5.10
CA TRP A 100 -22.23 7.08 3.74
C TRP A 100 -23.69 7.35 3.43
N ASP A 101 -23.97 8.37 2.63
CA ASP A 101 -25.28 8.56 2.05
C ASP A 101 -25.38 7.78 0.73
N LEU A 102 -26.52 7.16 0.47
CA LEU A 102 -26.79 6.45 -0.79
C LEU A 102 -27.10 7.44 -1.93
N GLY A 103 -27.18 8.75 -1.64
CA GLY A 103 -27.50 9.80 -2.62
C GLY A 103 -28.89 9.66 -3.23
N ARG A 104 -29.76 8.84 -2.60
CA ARG A 104 -31.12 8.59 -3.05
C ARG A 104 -32.08 9.50 -2.30
N SER A 105 -32.60 10.50 -2.98
CA SER A 105 -33.78 11.25 -2.53
C SER A 105 -35.02 10.46 -2.92
N PHE A 106 -35.54 9.62 -2.03
CA PHE A 106 -36.79 8.92 -2.28
C PHE A 106 -37.94 9.79 -1.76
N GLU A 107 -38.78 10.31 -2.67
CA GLU A 107 -39.86 11.27 -2.34
C GLU A 107 -40.91 10.72 -1.36
N GLY A 108 -40.95 9.39 -1.14
CA GLY A 108 -41.82 8.73 -0.15
C GLY A 108 -41.08 8.08 1.02
N SER A 109 -39.84 8.49 1.31
CA SER A 109 -39.02 7.79 2.31
C SER A 109 -39.52 8.07 3.73
N LEU A 110 -40.11 7.05 4.35
CA LEU A 110 -40.39 7.02 5.79
C LEU A 110 -39.13 6.84 6.65
N ALA A 111 -37.96 6.65 6.03
CA ALA A 111 -36.71 6.63 6.77
C ALA A 111 -36.46 8.02 7.38
N SER A 112 -36.36 8.07 8.71
CA SER A 112 -35.98 9.28 9.44
C SER A 112 -34.75 9.88 8.78
N SER A 113 -34.73 11.19 8.53
CA SER A 113 -33.52 11.88 8.12
C SER A 113 -32.44 11.56 9.14
N LEU A 114 -31.51 10.68 8.78
CA LEU A 114 -30.27 10.49 9.51
C LEU A 114 -29.55 11.83 9.36
N ARG A 115 -29.77 12.73 10.32
CA ARG A 115 -28.99 13.95 10.48
C ARG A 115 -27.74 13.50 11.24
N PRO A 116 -26.61 13.30 10.55
CA PRO A 116 -25.39 13.10 11.28
C PRO A 116 -25.12 14.35 12.13
N PRO A 117 -24.70 14.19 13.40
CA PRO A 117 -24.17 15.32 14.17
C PRO A 117 -23.11 16.05 13.34
N ARG A 118 -23.14 17.39 13.33
CA ARG A 118 -22.15 18.20 12.60
C ARG A 118 -20.75 17.71 12.96
N GLU A 119 -20.04 17.22 11.96
CA GLU A 119 -18.67 16.78 12.11
C GLU A 119 -17.82 18.02 12.45
N VAL A 120 -17.46 18.14 13.73
CA VAL A 120 -16.56 19.20 14.19
C VAL A 120 -15.21 18.87 13.58
N ARG A 121 -14.90 19.53 12.46
CA ARG A 121 -13.57 19.51 11.85
C ARG A 121 -12.57 19.87 12.94
N ARG A 122 -11.86 18.85 13.46
CA ARG A 122 -10.73 19.09 14.35
C ARG A 122 -9.62 19.63 13.47
N ASP A 123 -9.47 20.95 13.45
CA ASP A 123 -8.32 21.58 12.84
C ASP A 123 -7.05 21.07 13.55
N PRO A 124 -5.99 20.68 12.80
CA PRO A 124 -4.74 20.20 13.39
C PRO A 124 -4.02 21.30 14.18
N HIS A 125 -4.40 22.56 13.97
CA HIS A 125 -4.02 23.69 14.81
C HIS A 125 -5.19 23.97 15.75
N GLY A 126 -5.07 23.51 16.99
CA GLY A 126 -6.11 23.67 18.00
C GLY A 126 -6.46 25.15 18.21
N GLN A 127 -7.57 25.57 17.63
CA GLN A 127 -8.32 26.74 18.10
C GLN A 127 -9.74 26.27 18.39
N SER A 128 -9.96 26.01 19.68
CA SER A 128 -11.29 25.95 20.26
C SER A 128 -11.97 27.30 19.98
N PRO A 129 -13.09 27.36 19.25
CA PRO A 129 -13.86 28.58 19.16
C PRO A 129 -14.50 28.77 20.53
N ALA A 130 -13.94 29.69 21.30
CA ALA A 130 -14.51 30.18 22.53
C ALA A 130 -15.96 30.63 22.27
N ASP A 131 -16.84 30.08 23.09
CA ASP A 131 -18.04 30.68 23.66
C ASP A 131 -18.34 32.10 23.17
N THR A 132 -19.39 32.26 22.36
CA THR A 132 -19.98 33.58 22.09
C THR A 132 -21.45 33.54 22.53
N PRO A 133 -21.88 34.40 23.48
CA PRO A 133 -23.13 34.24 24.20
C PRO A 133 -24.35 34.68 23.40
N HIS A 134 -25.48 34.06 23.75
CA HIS A 134 -26.84 34.42 23.36
C HIS A 134 -27.12 35.94 23.50
N ARG A 135 -27.78 36.52 22.51
CA ARG A 135 -28.51 37.79 22.63
C ARG A 135 -29.96 37.59 22.20
N PRO A 136 -30.97 37.92 23.04
CA PRO A 136 -32.37 37.87 22.69
C PRO A 136 -32.90 39.27 22.37
N ASP A 137 -33.52 39.41 21.20
CA ASP A 137 -34.42 40.50 20.86
C ASP A 137 -35.59 39.90 20.05
#